data_AF-A0A8R7QV67-F1
#
_entry.id   AF-A0A8R7QV67-F1
#
_cell.length_a   1.000
_cell.length_b   1.000
_cell.length_c   1.000
_cell.angle_alpha   90.00
_cell.angle_beta   90.00
_cell.angle_gamma   90.00
#
_symmetry.space_group_name_H-M   'P 1'
#
loop_
_entity.id
_entity.type
_entity.pdbx_description
1 polymer ?
#
loop_
_entity_poly.entity_id
_entity_poly.type
_entity_poly.pdbx_seq_one_letter_code
_entity_poly.pdbx_strand_id
1 'polypeptide(L)'
;MARPLALALALLAVSVTVLPLVSSADDYARCEGAVKGWADSAGEGDNAGDKLNLKDLLFFLHIPRTGGRTYFHCFLKKLYTNAQECPRSYDKLRFDPSHPDCTLVVSHDDYSLTSKLPRERTSVVTILRNPVDRVFSTYEFSVEVAARFLVHPNLTSAKTMTSRVLTKSRAVSTLDIWPWKYLVPWMREDLFARRDARGNDSVPSSKKINAYDVEDMVMPLHQYINDPVAHEIIHNGATFQITGLTNNSYFDGAHEVRHCVRKYPDLGRFVLQVAKAGPYAVHRTYRGS
;
A
#
# COMPACT_ATOMS: atom_id res chain seq x y z
N MET A 1 19.26 -79.90 9.31
CA MET A 1 17.81 -79.53 9.31
C MET A 1 17.70 -78.20 8.59
N ALA A 2 16.94 -78.15 7.50
CA ALA A 2 16.85 -77.00 6.60
C ALA A 2 15.38 -76.60 6.37
N ARG A 3 15.20 -75.29 6.09
CA ARG A 3 14.02 -74.48 5.67
C ARG A 3 13.41 -73.57 6.76
N PRO A 4 12.76 -72.42 6.40
CA PRO A 4 12.41 -71.93 5.06
C PRO A 4 12.69 -70.41 4.77
N LEU A 5 12.41 -70.10 3.50
CA LEU A 5 12.20 -68.81 2.82
C LEU A 5 11.66 -67.63 3.66
N ALA A 6 12.15 -66.43 3.35
CA ALA A 6 11.30 -65.31 2.94
C ALA A 6 12.09 -64.30 2.10
N LEU A 7 11.82 -64.28 0.79
CA LEU A 7 12.14 -63.16 -0.09
C LEU A 7 11.29 -61.95 0.35
N ALA A 8 11.92 -60.81 0.57
CA ALA A 8 11.25 -59.52 0.53
C ALA A 8 12.21 -58.50 -0.10
N LEU A 9 12.25 -58.47 -1.45
CA LEU A 9 12.77 -57.32 -2.17
C LEU A 9 11.78 -56.17 -1.99
N ALA A 10 12.14 -55.18 -1.16
CA ALA A 10 11.43 -53.92 -1.10
C ALA A 10 11.81 -53.07 -2.32
N LEU A 11 10.91 -53.03 -3.31
CA LEU A 11 10.93 -52.05 -4.40
C LEU A 11 10.57 -50.67 -3.83
N LEU A 12 11.58 -49.84 -3.57
CA LEU A 12 11.42 -48.40 -3.33
C LEU A 12 11.05 -47.72 -4.66
N ALA A 13 9.76 -47.62 -4.95
CA ALA A 13 9.25 -46.71 -5.97
C ALA A 13 9.41 -45.27 -5.46
N VAL A 14 10.45 -44.59 -5.92
CA VAL A 14 10.58 -43.14 -5.76
C VAL A 14 9.54 -42.48 -6.67
N SER A 15 8.42 -42.07 -6.08
CA SER A 15 7.46 -41.18 -6.73
C SER A 15 8.08 -39.80 -6.86
N VAL A 16 8.73 -39.55 -8.00
CA VAL A 16 9.10 -38.19 -8.40
C VAL A 16 7.79 -37.44 -8.67
N THR A 17 7.40 -36.60 -7.72
CA THR A 17 6.35 -35.61 -7.96
C THR A 17 6.90 -34.60 -8.95
N VAL A 18 6.53 -34.76 -10.22
CA VAL A 18 6.78 -33.76 -11.26
C VAL A 18 5.87 -32.58 -10.92
N LEU A 19 6.41 -31.59 -10.21
CA LEU A 19 5.83 -30.26 -10.18
C LEU A 19 5.78 -29.77 -11.64
N PRO A 20 4.61 -29.37 -12.17
CA PRO A 20 4.55 -28.86 -13.53
C PRO A 20 5.43 -27.61 -13.60
N LEU A 21 6.50 -27.70 -14.40
CA LEU A 21 7.34 -26.55 -14.74
C LEU A 21 6.47 -25.66 -15.64
N VAL A 22 5.72 -24.73 -15.03
CA VAL A 22 4.96 -23.75 -15.80
C VAL A 22 5.97 -22.98 -16.64
N SER A 23 5.85 -23.08 -17.97
CA SER A 23 6.72 -22.34 -18.88
C SER A 23 6.54 -20.84 -18.64
N SER A 24 7.61 -20.06 -18.78
CA SER A 24 7.53 -18.60 -18.63
C SER A 24 6.51 -17.97 -19.59
N ALA A 25 6.27 -18.60 -20.75
CA ALA A 25 5.25 -18.16 -21.70
C ALA A 25 3.83 -18.41 -21.18
N ASP A 26 3.57 -19.58 -20.58
CA ASP A 26 2.26 -19.93 -20.02
C ASP A 26 1.93 -19.04 -18.80
N ASP A 27 2.95 -18.73 -18.00
CA ASP A 27 2.81 -17.83 -16.85
C ASP A 27 2.55 -16.37 -17.28
N TYR A 28 3.22 -15.88 -18.33
CA TYR A 28 2.93 -14.56 -18.89
C TYR A 28 1.50 -14.50 -19.45
N ALA A 29 1.07 -15.50 -20.22
CA ALA A 29 -0.28 -15.55 -20.78
C ALA A 29 -1.37 -15.56 -19.69
N ARG A 30 -1.16 -16.32 -18.61
CA ARG A 30 -2.03 -16.26 -17.41
C ARG A 30 -2.08 -14.86 -16.83
N CYS A 31 -0.92 -14.24 -16.62
CA CYS A 31 -0.83 -12.91 -16.05
C CYS A 31 -1.47 -11.84 -16.93
N GLU A 32 -1.27 -11.93 -18.24
CA GLU A 32 -1.90 -11.04 -19.20
C GLU A 32 -3.42 -11.20 -19.17
N GLY A 33 -3.93 -12.44 -19.13
CA GLY A 33 -5.34 -12.74 -19.00
C GLY A 33 -5.96 -12.16 -17.73
N ALA A 34 -5.30 -12.33 -16.58
CA ALA A 34 -5.75 -11.78 -15.31
C ALA A 34 -5.81 -10.24 -15.32
N VAL A 35 -4.77 -9.58 -15.85
CA VAL A 35 -4.71 -8.12 -15.90
C VAL A 35 -5.73 -7.54 -16.89
N LYS A 36 -5.87 -8.14 -18.08
CA LYS A 36 -6.87 -7.69 -19.08
C LYS A 36 -8.30 -7.91 -18.57
N GLY A 37 -8.61 -9.10 -18.06
CA GLY A 37 -9.95 -9.39 -17.53
C GLY A 37 -10.35 -8.45 -16.39
N TRP A 38 -9.41 -8.12 -15.50
CA TRP A 38 -9.62 -7.08 -14.49
C TRP A 38 -9.85 -5.70 -15.12
N ALA A 39 -9.02 -5.29 -16.09
CA ALA A 39 -9.12 -3.98 -16.72
C ALA A 39 -10.45 -3.79 -17.46
N ASP A 40 -10.92 -4.83 -18.17
CA ASP A 40 -12.21 -4.84 -18.87
C ASP A 40 -13.36 -4.67 -17.87
N SER A 41 -13.33 -5.41 -16.76
CA SER A 41 -14.34 -5.30 -15.68
C SER A 41 -14.32 -3.94 -14.97
N ALA A 42 -13.17 -3.27 -14.93
CA ALA A 42 -13.03 -1.95 -14.32
C ALA A 42 -13.57 -0.82 -15.22
N GLY A 43 -13.61 -1.03 -16.54
CA GLY A 43 -14.07 -0.05 -17.54
C GLY A 43 -15.59 0.05 -17.72
N GLU A 44 -16.36 -0.89 -17.16
CA GLU A 44 -17.82 -0.91 -17.26
C GLU A 44 -18.54 0.04 -16.26
N GLY A 45 -17.78 0.77 -15.44
CA GLY A 45 -18.32 1.70 -14.43
C GLY A 45 -18.41 3.14 -14.90
N ASP A 46 -19.65 3.57 -15.21
CA ASP A 46 -20.13 4.93 -15.49
C ASP A 46 -19.52 5.66 -16.70
N ASN A 47 -20.36 5.79 -17.75
CA ASN A 47 -20.12 6.67 -18.89
C ASN A 47 -19.77 8.09 -18.40
N ALA A 48 -18.57 8.55 -18.73
CA ALA A 48 -17.99 9.86 -18.41
C ALA A 48 -18.77 11.09 -18.95
N GLY A 49 -20.01 10.90 -19.40
CA GLY A 49 -20.88 11.93 -19.98
C GLY A 49 -21.86 12.57 -19.01
N ASP A 50 -22.07 12.01 -17.81
CA ASP A 50 -23.00 12.61 -16.85
C ASP A 50 -22.37 13.78 -16.10
N LYS A 51 -23.12 14.87 -16.05
CA LYS A 51 -22.84 16.08 -15.25
C LYS A 51 -22.44 15.63 -13.84
N LEU A 52 -21.28 16.07 -13.34
CA LEU A 52 -20.75 15.72 -12.01
C LEU A 52 -21.71 16.18 -10.91
N ASN A 53 -22.74 15.40 -10.64
CA ASN A 53 -23.66 15.61 -9.54
C ASN A 53 -23.05 14.92 -8.34
N LEU A 54 -22.66 15.74 -7.35
CA LEU A 54 -22.17 15.21 -6.09
C LEU A 54 -23.29 14.40 -5.41
N LYS A 55 -22.99 13.16 -5.08
CA LYS A 55 -23.90 12.24 -4.38
C LYS A 55 -23.83 12.47 -2.85
N ASP A 56 -24.78 11.89 -2.12
CA ASP A 56 -24.98 12.14 -0.68
C ASP A 56 -23.82 11.68 0.22
N LEU A 57 -23.07 10.65 -0.20
CA LEU A 57 -21.89 10.17 0.50
C LEU A 57 -20.63 10.55 -0.29
N LEU A 58 -19.74 11.31 0.33
CA LEU A 58 -18.42 11.59 -0.20
C LEU A 58 -17.39 10.64 0.41
N PHE A 59 -16.72 9.86 -0.43
CA PHE A 59 -15.52 9.12 -0.07
C PHE A 59 -14.29 9.93 -0.50
N PHE A 60 -13.58 10.49 0.47
CA PHE A 60 -12.25 11.04 0.25
C PHE A 60 -11.20 9.93 0.33
N LEU A 61 -10.78 9.44 -0.83
CA LEU A 61 -9.66 8.53 -0.99
C LEU A 61 -8.35 9.30 -0.78
N HIS A 62 -7.85 9.29 0.45
CA HIS A 62 -6.70 10.07 0.86
C HIS A 62 -5.40 9.33 0.54
N ILE A 63 -4.79 9.67 -0.59
CA ILE A 63 -3.46 9.13 -0.92
C ILE A 63 -2.40 9.77 -0.01
N PRO A 64 -1.57 8.97 0.69
CA PRO A 64 -0.53 9.51 1.56
C PRO A 64 0.47 10.41 0.82
N ARG A 65 0.88 11.49 1.49
CA ARG A 65 1.88 12.48 1.04
C ARG A 65 1.47 13.31 -0.18
N THR A 66 0.17 13.46 -0.43
CA THR A 66 -0.39 14.32 -1.50
C THR A 66 -1.02 15.62 -0.99
N GLY A 67 -0.85 15.95 0.30
CA GLY A 67 -1.48 17.13 0.91
C GLY A 67 -2.92 16.90 1.40
N GLY A 68 -3.39 15.65 1.39
CA GLY A 68 -4.77 15.35 1.77
C GLY A 68 -5.15 15.70 3.22
N ARG A 69 -4.19 15.72 4.16
CA ARG A 69 -4.44 16.24 5.52
C ARG A 69 -4.83 17.72 5.50
N THR A 70 -4.14 18.53 4.71
CA THR A 70 -4.48 19.96 4.53
C THR A 70 -5.84 20.09 3.86
N TYR A 71 -6.10 19.34 2.80
CA TYR A 71 -7.39 19.34 2.13
C TYR A 71 -8.55 19.00 3.08
N PHE A 72 -8.39 17.93 3.86
CA PHE A 72 -9.37 17.50 4.84
C PHE A 72 -9.67 18.58 5.89
N HIS A 73 -8.63 19.15 6.51
CA HIS A 73 -8.81 20.12 7.60
C HIS A 73 -9.26 21.51 7.13
N CYS A 74 -8.76 21.97 5.98
CA CYS A 74 -9.04 23.32 5.50
C CYS A 74 -10.35 23.40 4.69
N PHE A 75 -10.74 22.32 4.00
CA PHE A 75 -11.91 22.31 3.12
C PHE A 75 -13.01 21.38 3.65
N LEU A 76 -12.75 20.08 3.74
CA LEU A 76 -13.81 19.12 4.09
C LEU A 76 -14.39 19.38 5.48
N LYS A 77 -13.54 19.71 6.47
CA LYS A 77 -13.98 20.09 7.82
C LYS A 77 -14.76 21.40 7.90
N LYS A 78 -14.79 22.20 6.83
CA LYS A 78 -15.63 23.40 6.72
C LYS A 78 -16.99 23.10 6.08
N LEU A 79 -17.06 22.03 5.29
CA LEU A 79 -18.26 21.61 4.56
C LEU A 79 -19.07 20.54 5.32
N TYR A 80 -18.40 19.69 6.09
CA TYR A 80 -19.01 18.59 6.84
C TYR A 80 -18.80 18.78 8.35
N THR A 81 -19.87 18.56 9.11
CA THR A 81 -19.84 18.54 10.58
C THR A 81 -19.18 17.26 11.10
N ASN A 82 -18.81 17.24 12.39
CA ASN A 82 -18.25 16.03 13.01
C ASN A 82 -19.23 14.86 13.06
N ALA A 83 -20.55 15.13 13.13
CA ALA A 83 -21.58 14.10 13.11
C ALA A 83 -21.73 13.44 11.73
N GLN A 84 -21.32 14.14 10.68
CA GLN A 84 -21.35 13.68 9.29
C GLN A 84 -20.11 12.85 8.90
N GLU A 85 -19.01 12.97 9.65
CA GLU A 85 -17.82 12.13 9.48
C GLU A 85 -18.14 10.71 9.98
N CYS A 86 -18.05 9.74 9.07
CA CYS A 86 -18.21 8.35 9.42
C CYS A 86 -17.08 7.92 10.40
N PRO A 87 -17.33 6.93 11.28
CA PRO A 87 -16.30 6.45 12.20
C PRO A 87 -15.00 6.13 11.47
N ARG A 88 -13.88 6.55 12.07
CA ARG A 88 -12.57 6.40 11.45
C ARG A 88 -12.20 4.93 11.24
N SER A 89 -11.89 4.59 10.00
CA SER A 89 -11.47 3.26 9.57
C SER A 89 -10.39 3.41 8.52
N TYR A 90 -9.12 3.31 8.94
CA TYR A 90 -7.96 3.54 8.07
C TYR A 90 -7.28 2.25 7.60
N ASP A 91 -7.73 1.09 8.09
CA ASP A 91 -7.15 -0.22 7.80
C ASP A 91 -8.15 -1.23 7.22
N LYS A 92 -9.38 -1.23 7.77
CA LYS A 92 -10.55 -2.00 7.33
C LYS A 92 -11.80 -1.20 7.62
N LEU A 93 -12.90 -1.39 6.88
CA LEU A 93 -14.20 -0.82 7.24
C LEU A 93 -14.77 -1.46 8.52
N ARG A 94 -14.94 -0.68 9.59
CA ARG A 94 -15.40 -1.13 10.93
C ARG A 94 -16.73 -0.49 11.35
N PHE A 95 -17.46 0.10 10.41
CA PHE A 95 -18.75 0.73 10.63
C PHE A 95 -19.72 0.36 9.51
N ASP A 96 -21.01 0.55 9.74
CA ASP A 96 -22.04 0.39 8.72
C ASP A 96 -22.12 1.67 7.86
N PRO A 97 -21.68 1.61 6.59
CA PRO A 97 -21.69 2.77 5.71
C PRO A 97 -23.10 3.05 5.15
N SER A 98 -24.13 2.28 5.52
CA SER A 98 -25.52 2.58 5.16
C SER A 98 -26.20 3.56 6.11
N HIS A 99 -25.57 3.86 7.26
CA HIS A 99 -26.14 4.77 8.26
C HIS A 99 -26.38 6.17 7.66
N PRO A 100 -27.57 6.78 7.85
CA PRO A 100 -27.95 8.02 7.16
C PRO A 100 -27.05 9.22 7.51
N ASP A 101 -26.56 9.29 8.76
CA ASP A 101 -25.66 10.36 9.20
C ASP A 101 -24.23 10.21 8.64
N CYS A 102 -23.86 9.03 8.14
CA CYS A 102 -22.56 8.79 7.53
C CYS A 102 -22.57 9.31 6.08
N THR A 103 -22.01 10.51 5.91
CA THR A 103 -21.98 11.25 4.63
C THR A 103 -20.56 11.62 4.19
N LEU A 104 -19.55 11.51 5.07
CA LEU A 104 -18.14 11.68 4.72
C LEU A 104 -17.29 10.50 5.22
N VAL A 105 -16.77 9.71 4.29
CA VAL A 105 -15.78 8.66 4.54
C VAL A 105 -14.39 9.19 4.17
N VAL A 106 -13.42 9.05 5.08
CA VAL A 106 -12.01 9.41 4.80
C VAL A 106 -11.14 8.21 5.13
N SER A 107 -10.39 7.72 4.16
CA SER A 107 -9.52 6.55 4.35
C SER A 107 -8.25 6.61 3.51
N HIS A 108 -7.23 5.91 4.00
CA HIS A 108 -5.96 5.59 3.31
C HIS A 108 -5.99 4.21 2.64
N ASP A 109 -7.16 3.55 2.63
CA ASP A 109 -7.43 2.38 1.79
C ASP A 109 -7.31 2.72 0.30
N ASP A 110 -7.70 1.78 -0.55
CA ASP A 110 -7.78 2.00 -1.99
C ASP A 110 -9.22 2.02 -2.50
N TYR A 111 -9.35 2.26 -3.80
CA TYR A 111 -10.63 2.39 -4.48
C TYR A 111 -11.54 1.16 -4.32
N SER A 112 -10.99 -0.03 -4.05
CA SER A 112 -11.80 -1.23 -3.85
C SER A 112 -12.72 -1.12 -2.62
N LEU A 113 -12.47 -0.19 -1.69
CA LEU A 113 -13.37 0.12 -0.59
C LEU A 113 -14.77 0.54 -1.07
N THR A 114 -14.89 1.12 -2.27
CA THR A 114 -16.19 1.47 -2.88
C THR A 114 -17.11 0.26 -3.03
N SER A 115 -16.58 -0.96 -3.13
CA SER A 115 -17.38 -2.20 -3.11
C SER A 115 -18.15 -2.43 -1.81
N LYS A 116 -17.72 -1.80 -0.71
CA LYS A 116 -18.37 -1.84 0.60
C LYS A 116 -19.24 -0.62 0.86
N LEU A 117 -19.22 0.37 -0.03
CA LEU A 117 -20.02 1.60 0.09
C LEU A 117 -21.27 1.51 -0.80
N PRO A 118 -22.36 2.21 -0.45
CA PRO A 118 -23.55 2.28 -1.31
C PRO A 118 -23.26 3.00 -2.65
N ARG A 119 -22.99 2.25 -3.72
CA ARG A 119 -22.53 2.76 -5.04
C ARG A 119 -23.41 3.87 -5.62
N GLU A 120 -24.72 3.70 -5.52
CA GLU A 120 -25.72 4.65 -6.04
C GLU A 120 -25.56 6.07 -5.44
N ARG A 121 -25.13 6.17 -4.18
CA ARG A 121 -25.00 7.45 -3.45
C ARG A 121 -23.56 7.85 -3.12
N THR A 122 -22.56 7.14 -3.63
CA THR A 122 -21.15 7.41 -3.29
C THR A 122 -20.44 8.19 -4.40
N SER A 123 -19.94 9.38 -4.08
CA SER A 123 -18.95 10.11 -4.89
C SER A 123 -17.57 9.90 -4.34
N VAL A 124 -16.55 9.79 -5.21
CA VAL A 124 -15.15 9.64 -4.78
C VAL A 124 -14.35 10.86 -5.18
N VAL A 125 -13.61 11.42 -4.23
CA VAL A 125 -12.63 12.48 -4.48
C VAL A 125 -11.25 12.02 -4.01
N THR A 126 -10.21 12.40 -4.73
CA THR A 126 -8.83 12.13 -4.35
C THR A 126 -7.92 13.27 -4.78
N ILE A 127 -6.71 13.31 -4.23
CA ILE A 127 -5.68 14.26 -4.62
C ILE A 127 -4.43 13.49 -4.97
N LEU A 128 -3.93 13.74 -6.18
CA LEU A 128 -2.67 13.22 -6.68
C LEU A 128 -1.56 14.26 -6.53
N ARG A 129 -0.32 13.79 -6.54
CA ARG A 129 0.89 14.62 -6.52
C ARG A 129 1.87 14.10 -7.55
N ASN A 130 2.81 14.96 -7.99
CA ASN A 130 3.97 14.52 -8.76
C ASN A 130 4.60 13.27 -8.09
N PRO A 131 4.85 12.19 -8.84
CA PRO A 131 5.30 10.93 -8.27
C PRO A 131 6.68 11.03 -7.61
N VAL A 132 7.58 11.87 -8.15
CA VAL A 132 8.92 12.09 -7.61
C VAL A 132 8.83 12.81 -6.26
N ASP A 133 8.13 13.94 -6.20
CA ASP A 133 7.95 14.69 -4.94
C ASP A 133 7.28 13.84 -3.85
N ARG A 134 6.34 12.98 -4.26
CA ARG A 134 5.68 12.05 -3.34
C ARG A 134 6.68 11.03 -2.77
N VAL A 135 7.61 10.51 -3.57
CA VAL A 135 8.66 9.57 -3.12
C VAL A 135 9.58 10.23 -2.09
N PHE A 136 10.11 11.43 -2.38
CA PHE A 136 10.94 12.18 -1.43
C PHE A 136 10.20 12.42 -0.10
N SER A 137 8.97 12.92 -0.19
CA SER A 137 8.14 13.19 0.97
C SER A 137 7.77 11.93 1.77
N THR A 138 7.74 10.76 1.11
CA THR A 138 7.49 9.45 1.75
C THR A 138 8.75 8.94 2.45
N TYR A 139 9.92 9.09 1.84
CA TYR A 139 11.21 8.77 2.45
C TYR A 139 11.40 9.58 3.74
N GLU A 140 11.31 10.91 3.64
CA GLU A 140 11.49 11.82 4.79
C GLU A 140 10.52 11.51 5.93
N PHE A 141 9.25 11.25 5.61
CA PHE A 141 8.25 10.90 6.63
C PHE A 141 8.55 9.54 7.27
N SER A 142 8.99 8.56 6.49
CA SER A 142 9.36 7.24 7.02
C SER A 142 10.52 7.36 8.00
N VAL A 143 11.54 8.14 7.65
CA VAL A 143 12.70 8.44 8.52
C VAL A 143 12.26 9.18 9.78
N GLU A 144 11.50 10.28 9.63
CA GLU A 144 11.04 11.10 10.76
C GLU A 144 10.25 10.26 11.77
N VAL A 145 9.26 9.49 11.31
CA VAL A 145 8.41 8.70 12.20
C VAL A 145 9.18 7.53 12.81
N ALA A 146 10.06 6.87 12.05
CA ALA A 146 10.88 5.79 12.56
C ALA A 146 11.89 6.27 13.61
N ALA A 147 12.47 7.46 13.43
CA ALA A 147 13.45 8.03 14.36
C ALA A 147 12.86 8.29 15.75
N ARG A 148 11.55 8.53 15.88
CA ARG A 148 10.85 8.69 17.17
C ARG A 148 10.99 7.45 18.07
N PHE A 149 11.26 6.28 17.50
CA PHE A 149 11.46 5.05 18.27
C PHE A 149 12.88 4.89 18.81
N LEU A 150 13.85 5.70 18.37
CA LEU A 150 15.24 5.64 18.85
C LEU A 150 15.41 6.06 20.31
N VAL A 151 14.35 6.61 20.93
CA VAL A 151 14.28 6.83 22.38
C VAL A 151 14.35 5.52 23.18
N HIS A 152 14.06 4.39 22.52
CA HIS A 152 14.14 3.07 23.15
C HIS A 152 15.56 2.49 23.08
N PRO A 153 15.97 1.73 24.12
CA PRO A 153 17.34 1.21 24.22
C PRO A 153 17.69 0.23 23.08
N ASN A 154 16.72 -0.53 22.57
CA ASN A 154 16.93 -1.48 21.48
C ASN A 154 15.62 -1.73 20.71
N LEU A 155 15.75 -2.38 19.55
CA LEU A 155 14.63 -2.67 18.66
C LEU A 155 13.55 -3.51 19.35
N THR A 156 13.93 -4.48 20.19
CA THR A 156 13.00 -5.34 20.92
C THR A 156 12.12 -4.54 21.88
N SER A 157 12.71 -3.58 22.60
CA SER A 157 11.99 -2.66 23.47
C SER A 157 10.99 -1.80 22.67
N ALA A 158 11.43 -1.23 21.53
CA ALA A 158 10.56 -0.44 20.66
C ALA A 158 9.39 -1.26 20.08
N LYS A 159 9.65 -2.50 19.63
CA LYS A 159 8.62 -3.43 19.13
C LYS A 159 7.62 -3.79 20.23
N THR A 160 8.10 -4.09 21.43
CA THR A 160 7.23 -4.44 22.58
C THR A 160 6.32 -3.28 22.97
N MET A 161 6.86 -2.05 23.04
CA MET A 161 6.08 -0.85 23.32
C MET A 161 5.06 -0.56 22.22
N THR A 162 5.45 -0.72 20.96
CA THR A 162 4.53 -0.63 19.82
C THR A 162 3.34 -1.58 19.98
N SER A 163 3.59 -2.88 20.20
CA SER A 163 2.52 -3.87 20.35
C SER A 163 1.60 -3.57 21.54
N ARG A 164 2.14 -3.05 22.66
CA ARG A 164 1.33 -2.63 23.81
C ARG A 164 0.45 -1.43 23.49
N VAL A 165 0.97 -0.45 22.76
CA VAL A 165 0.19 0.73 22.34
C VAL A 165 -0.90 0.32 21.36
N LEU A 166 -0.59 -0.51 20.36
CA LEU A 166 -1.57 -0.98 19.38
C LEU A 166 -2.70 -1.80 20.00
N THR A 167 -2.41 -2.60 21.04
CA THR A 167 -3.44 -3.43 21.71
C THR A 167 -4.26 -2.66 22.74
N LYS A 168 -3.73 -1.60 23.35
CA LYS A 168 -4.43 -0.82 24.39
C LYS A 168 -5.07 0.48 23.90
N SER A 169 -4.60 1.03 22.79
CA SER A 169 -5.07 2.30 22.27
C SER A 169 -6.37 2.13 21.51
N ARG A 170 -7.41 2.88 21.90
CA ARG A 170 -8.59 3.11 21.04
C ARG A 170 -8.32 4.15 19.95
N ALA A 171 -7.18 4.85 20.02
CA ALA A 171 -6.77 5.83 19.02
C ALA A 171 -5.98 5.15 17.89
N VAL A 172 -6.29 5.54 16.66
CA VAL A 172 -5.63 5.06 15.44
C VAL A 172 -4.16 5.50 15.43
N SER A 173 -3.23 4.55 15.36
CA SER A 173 -1.80 4.82 15.23
C SER A 173 -1.40 5.02 13.78
N THR A 174 -0.36 5.81 13.51
CA THR A 174 0.29 5.82 12.19
C THR A 174 0.71 4.41 11.77
N LEU A 175 1.03 3.55 12.74
CA LEU A 175 1.43 2.16 12.49
C LEU A 175 0.27 1.22 12.09
N ASP A 176 -0.98 1.67 12.16
CA ASP A 176 -2.15 0.90 11.68
C ASP A 176 -2.54 1.27 10.24
N ILE A 177 -1.98 2.37 9.72
CA ILE A 177 -2.42 3.03 8.50
C ILE A 177 -1.56 2.59 7.32
N TRP A 178 -2.16 2.26 6.18
CA TRP A 178 -1.42 2.02 4.95
C TRP A 178 -0.83 3.34 4.38
N PRO A 179 0.41 3.38 3.87
CA PRO A 179 1.43 2.32 3.82
C PRO A 179 2.32 2.28 5.06
N TRP A 180 2.12 3.19 6.00
CA TRP A 180 3.00 3.41 7.15
C TRP A 180 3.15 2.20 8.07
N LYS A 181 2.12 1.36 8.17
CA LYS A 181 2.14 0.07 8.85
C LYS A 181 3.26 -0.87 8.35
N TYR A 182 3.74 -0.66 7.12
CA TYR A 182 4.88 -1.39 6.54
C TYR A 182 6.17 -0.56 6.53
N LEU A 183 6.08 0.69 6.05
CA LEU A 183 7.26 1.52 5.83
C LEU A 183 7.94 1.97 7.13
N VAL A 184 7.17 2.29 8.17
CA VAL A 184 7.75 2.76 9.43
C VAL A 184 8.46 1.62 10.17
N PRO A 185 7.90 0.40 10.31
CA PRO A 185 8.66 -0.72 10.88
C PRO A 185 9.93 -1.04 10.10
N TRP A 186 9.89 -1.04 8.76
CA TRP A 186 11.05 -1.29 7.92
C TRP A 186 12.16 -0.24 8.13
N MET A 187 11.83 1.05 8.06
CA MET A 187 12.80 2.13 8.30
C MET A 187 13.31 2.13 9.74
N ARG A 188 12.47 1.77 10.71
CA ARG A 188 12.89 1.63 12.12
C ARG A 188 13.98 0.57 12.27
N GLU A 189 13.85 -0.57 11.61
CA GLU A 189 14.87 -1.64 11.68
C GLU A 189 16.22 -1.15 11.14
N ASP A 190 16.22 -0.45 10.01
CA ASP A 190 17.43 0.18 9.45
C ASP A 190 18.08 1.17 10.42
N LEU A 191 17.30 2.09 11.01
CA LEU A 191 17.81 3.09 11.95
C LEU A 191 18.44 2.47 13.21
N PHE A 192 17.82 1.40 13.75
CA PHE A 192 18.39 0.68 14.89
C PHE A 192 19.69 -0.04 14.50
N ALA A 193 19.72 -0.73 13.36
CA ALA A 193 20.92 -1.43 12.89
C ALA A 193 22.11 -0.48 12.72
N ARG A 194 21.88 0.69 12.10
CA ARG A 194 22.93 1.70 11.91
C ARG A 194 23.37 2.33 13.22
N ARG A 195 22.44 2.65 14.13
CA ARG A 195 22.77 3.16 15.47
C ARG A 195 23.66 2.18 16.24
N ASP A 196 23.29 0.90 16.24
CA ASP A 196 24.00 -0.13 16.98
C ASP A 196 25.40 -0.38 16.38
N ALA A 197 25.54 -0.29 15.05
CA ALA A 197 26.85 -0.33 14.38
C ALA A 197 27.77 0.85 14.76
N ARG A 198 27.21 2.07 14.87
CA ARG A 198 27.98 3.25 15.35
C ARG A 198 28.41 3.13 16.80
N GLY A 199 27.58 2.54 17.66
CA GLY A 199 27.90 2.35 19.08
C GLY A 199 29.07 1.39 19.34
N ASN A 200 29.41 0.55 18.37
CA ASN A 200 30.49 -0.43 18.45
C ASN A 200 31.81 0.05 17.79
N ASP A 201 31.98 1.36 17.54
CA ASP A 201 33.13 1.98 16.84
C ASP A 201 33.46 1.38 15.46
N SER A 202 32.52 0.64 14.87
CA SER A 202 32.74 -0.13 13.65
C SER A 202 32.62 0.69 12.35
N VAL A 203 32.14 1.93 12.43
CA VAL A 203 31.88 2.77 11.25
C VAL A 203 32.36 4.21 11.51
N PRO A 204 33.35 4.71 10.75
CA PRO A 204 33.73 6.12 10.78
C PRO A 204 32.54 7.01 10.40
N SER A 205 32.24 8.03 11.21
CA SER A 205 31.18 8.99 10.88
C SER A 205 31.49 9.70 9.57
N SER A 206 30.56 9.65 8.62
CA SER A 206 30.77 10.25 7.32
C SER A 206 30.59 11.76 7.41
N LYS A 207 31.65 12.54 7.13
CA LYS A 207 31.56 14.00 6.94
C LYS A 207 30.92 14.33 5.58
N LYS A 208 29.78 13.73 5.25
CA LYS A 208 29.11 13.91 3.96
C LYS A 208 28.19 15.13 3.99
N ILE A 209 28.17 15.87 2.88
CA ILE A 209 27.39 17.12 2.68
C ILE A 209 25.96 16.81 2.15
N ASN A 210 25.65 15.56 1.79
CA ASN A 210 24.38 15.16 1.21
C ASN A 210 23.41 14.55 2.25
N ALA A 211 22.32 15.27 2.55
CA ALA A 211 21.29 14.83 3.49
C ALA A 211 20.57 13.52 3.10
N TYR A 212 20.66 13.09 1.84
CA TYR A 212 20.07 11.86 1.33
C TYR A 212 21.08 10.71 1.15
N ASP A 213 22.34 10.92 1.55
CA ASP A 213 23.41 9.92 1.51
C ASP A 213 24.26 9.97 2.78
N VAL A 214 23.64 9.62 3.90
CA VAL A 214 24.25 9.54 5.24
C VAL A 214 24.18 8.11 5.76
N GLU A 215 24.89 7.22 5.07
CA GLU A 215 24.84 5.77 5.26
C GLU A 215 25.12 5.33 6.70
N ASP A 216 25.97 6.03 7.43
CA ASP A 216 26.22 5.69 8.84
C ASP A 216 25.01 5.99 9.74
N MET A 217 24.05 6.82 9.31
CA MET A 217 22.90 7.27 10.10
C MET A 217 21.57 6.64 9.69
N VAL A 218 21.28 6.60 8.38
CA VAL A 218 20.00 6.15 7.82
C VAL A 218 20.21 5.59 6.41
N MET A 219 19.35 4.68 5.99
CA MET A 219 19.30 4.16 4.62
C MET A 219 19.39 5.30 3.59
N PRO A 220 20.45 5.37 2.77
CA PRO A 220 20.55 6.35 1.72
C PRO A 220 19.35 6.30 0.78
N LEU A 221 18.92 7.44 0.24
CA LEU A 221 17.75 7.52 -0.62
C LEU A 221 17.87 6.60 -1.84
N HIS A 222 19.06 6.50 -2.44
CA HIS A 222 19.29 5.62 -3.59
C HIS A 222 19.10 4.14 -3.23
N GLN A 223 19.44 3.73 -1.99
CA GLN A 223 19.15 2.38 -1.49
C GLN A 223 17.64 2.23 -1.26
N TYR A 224 17.02 3.21 -0.61
CA TYR A 224 15.58 3.20 -0.31
C TYR A 224 14.71 3.06 -1.55
N ILE A 225 14.96 3.86 -2.60
CA ILE A 225 14.11 3.85 -3.80
C ILE A 225 14.27 2.56 -4.61
N ASN A 226 15.41 1.88 -4.52
CA ASN A 226 15.66 0.63 -5.25
C ASN A 226 15.31 -0.62 -4.43
N ASP A 227 14.89 -0.45 -3.17
CA ASP A 227 14.50 -1.57 -2.31
C ASP A 227 13.17 -2.21 -2.78
N PRO A 228 13.05 -3.55 -2.77
CA PRO A 228 11.81 -4.24 -3.11
C PRO A 228 10.56 -3.73 -2.36
N VAL A 229 10.70 -3.31 -1.10
CA VAL A 229 9.60 -2.73 -0.30
C VAL A 229 9.13 -1.41 -0.91
N ALA A 230 10.06 -0.55 -1.34
CA ALA A 230 9.70 0.70 -1.99
C ALA A 230 9.05 0.46 -3.37
N HIS A 231 9.60 -0.45 -4.17
CA HIS A 231 8.98 -0.86 -5.45
C HIS A 231 7.57 -1.39 -5.25
N GLU A 232 7.36 -2.15 -4.17
CA GLU A 232 6.09 -2.75 -3.85
C GLU A 232 5.03 -1.75 -3.37
N ILE A 233 5.42 -0.78 -2.55
CA ILE A 233 4.48 0.03 -1.78
C ILE A 233 4.43 1.48 -2.29
N ILE A 234 5.53 2.02 -2.79
CA ILE A 234 5.70 3.46 -3.03
C ILE A 234 5.59 3.79 -4.52
N HIS A 235 6.40 3.16 -5.37
CA HIS A 235 6.51 3.52 -6.80
C HIS A 235 5.15 3.55 -7.49
N ASN A 236 4.41 2.43 -7.42
CA ASN A 236 3.07 2.31 -7.98
C ASN A 236 1.94 2.57 -6.96
N GLY A 237 2.29 2.95 -5.73
CA GLY A 237 1.33 3.00 -4.62
C GLY A 237 0.15 3.96 -4.83
N ALA A 238 0.36 5.12 -5.48
CA ALA A 238 -0.72 6.05 -5.79
C ALA A 238 -1.65 5.49 -6.88
N THR A 239 -1.07 4.96 -7.97
CA THR A 239 -1.83 4.33 -9.06
C THR A 239 -2.62 3.13 -8.53
N PHE A 240 -2.00 2.25 -7.75
CA PHE A 240 -2.68 1.11 -7.16
C PHE A 240 -3.77 1.51 -6.16
N GLN A 241 -3.64 2.64 -5.44
CA GLN A 241 -4.74 3.13 -4.62
C GLN A 241 -5.95 3.54 -5.45
N ILE A 242 -5.76 4.30 -6.53
CA ILE A 242 -6.89 4.76 -7.35
C ILE A 242 -7.51 3.64 -8.19
N THR A 243 -6.78 2.56 -8.45
CA THR A 243 -7.31 1.40 -9.19
C THR A 243 -7.76 0.25 -8.29
N GLY A 244 -7.59 0.37 -6.96
CA GLY A 244 -7.99 -0.69 -6.03
C GLY A 244 -7.10 -1.94 -6.07
N LEU A 245 -5.79 -1.78 -6.32
CA LEU A 245 -4.81 -2.86 -6.48
C LEU A 245 -3.68 -2.82 -5.43
N THR A 246 -3.91 -2.18 -4.28
CA THR A 246 -2.91 -2.20 -3.21
C THR A 246 -2.85 -3.59 -2.56
N ASN A 247 -1.92 -3.78 -1.62
CA ASN A 247 -1.94 -4.97 -0.77
C ASN A 247 -2.99 -4.89 0.35
N ASN A 248 -3.84 -3.85 0.37
CA ASN A 248 -4.97 -3.70 1.29
C ASN A 248 -6.34 -3.78 0.59
N SER A 249 -6.37 -4.20 -0.68
CA SER A 249 -7.60 -4.26 -1.48
C SER A 249 -8.61 -5.27 -0.96
N TYR A 250 -9.89 -5.00 -1.18
CA TYR A 250 -11.04 -5.77 -0.69
C TYR A 250 -11.54 -6.84 -1.66
N PHE A 251 -10.98 -6.96 -2.87
CA PHE A 251 -11.36 -7.98 -3.84
C PHE A 251 -10.23 -8.99 -4.05
N ASP A 252 -10.58 -10.26 -4.12
CA ASP A 252 -9.61 -11.37 -4.06
C ASP A 252 -8.62 -11.38 -5.24
N GLY A 253 -9.06 -10.96 -6.43
CA GLY A 253 -8.22 -10.88 -7.64
C GLY A 253 -7.15 -9.78 -7.60
N ALA A 254 -7.21 -8.83 -6.66
CA ALA A 254 -6.30 -7.69 -6.62
C ALA A 254 -4.85 -8.13 -6.44
N HIS A 255 -4.64 -9.16 -5.61
CA HIS A 255 -3.32 -9.70 -5.30
C HIS A 255 -2.67 -10.37 -6.53
N GLU A 256 -3.45 -11.09 -7.33
CA GLU A 256 -2.97 -11.71 -8.57
C GLU A 256 -2.61 -10.65 -9.62
N VAL A 257 -3.51 -9.70 -9.89
CA VAL A 257 -3.27 -8.61 -10.84
C VAL A 257 -2.02 -7.80 -10.44
N ARG A 258 -1.91 -7.43 -9.16
CA ARG A 258 -0.74 -6.74 -8.60
C ARG A 258 0.54 -7.56 -8.76
N HIS A 259 0.49 -8.86 -8.49
CA HIS A 259 1.63 -9.76 -8.68
C HIS A 259 2.08 -9.78 -10.14
N CYS A 260 1.13 -9.95 -11.06
CA CYS A 260 1.40 -9.99 -12.50
C CYS A 260 2.00 -8.70 -13.04
N VAL A 261 1.49 -7.54 -12.64
CA VAL A 261 2.04 -6.23 -13.06
C VAL A 261 3.43 -5.99 -12.49
N ARG A 262 3.72 -6.49 -11.28
CA ARG A 262 5.08 -6.42 -10.71
C ARG A 262 6.05 -7.33 -11.44
N LYS A 263 5.60 -8.53 -11.81
CA LYS A 263 6.42 -9.52 -12.51
C LYS A 263 6.67 -9.13 -13.97
N TYR A 264 5.66 -8.56 -14.62
CA TYR A 264 5.67 -8.17 -16.03
C TYR A 264 5.27 -6.68 -16.16
N PRO A 265 6.26 -5.76 -16.08
CA PRO A 265 6.00 -4.32 -16.02
C PRO A 265 5.24 -3.74 -17.22
N ASP A 266 5.33 -4.38 -18.39
CA ASP A 266 4.59 -4.01 -19.60
C ASP A 266 3.06 -4.13 -19.42
N LEU A 267 2.59 -5.06 -18.56
CA LEU A 267 1.18 -5.18 -18.18
C LEU A 267 0.69 -3.98 -17.37
N GLY A 268 1.60 -3.19 -16.77
CA GLY A 268 1.28 -1.96 -16.05
C GLY A 268 0.57 -0.90 -16.92
N ARG A 269 0.68 -0.99 -18.26
CA ARG A 269 -0.04 -0.11 -19.19
C ARG A 269 -1.55 -0.21 -19.04
N PHE A 270 -2.10 -1.40 -18.74
CA PHE A 270 -3.53 -1.60 -18.55
C PHE A 270 -4.01 -0.93 -17.25
N VAL A 271 -3.23 -1.05 -16.18
CA VAL A 271 -3.50 -0.34 -14.92
C VAL A 271 -3.48 1.17 -15.13
N LEU A 272 -2.51 1.68 -15.89
CA LEU A 272 -2.44 3.11 -16.20
C LEU A 272 -3.62 3.57 -17.07
N GLN A 273 -4.10 2.75 -17.99
CA GLN A 273 -5.29 3.04 -18.79
C GLN A 273 -6.53 3.14 -17.90
N VAL A 274 -6.77 2.17 -17.02
CA VAL A 274 -7.87 2.21 -16.04
C VAL A 274 -7.74 3.42 -15.12
N ALA A 275 -6.54 3.72 -14.63
CA ALA A 275 -6.30 4.90 -13.78
C ALA A 275 -6.61 6.23 -14.48
N LYS A 276 -6.38 6.32 -15.80
CA LYS A 276 -6.66 7.52 -16.61
C LYS A 276 -8.13 7.62 -17.03
N ALA A 277 -8.76 6.47 -17.29
CA ALA A 277 -10.14 6.37 -17.77
C ALA A 277 -11.18 6.29 -16.64
N GLY A 278 -10.75 5.95 -15.42
CA GLY A 278 -11.64 5.73 -14.29
C GLY A 278 -12.52 6.96 -13.96
N PRO A 279 -13.57 6.76 -13.15
CA PRO A 279 -14.67 7.72 -12.91
C PRO A 279 -14.25 9.00 -12.16
N TYR A 280 -12.95 9.23 -11.99
CA TYR A 280 -12.41 10.48 -11.48
C TYR A 280 -12.46 11.50 -12.60
N ALA A 281 -13.36 12.47 -12.52
CA ALA A 281 -13.18 13.70 -13.28
C ALA A 281 -11.86 14.35 -12.84
N VAL A 282 -10.79 14.07 -13.57
CA VAL A 282 -9.50 14.73 -13.39
C VAL A 282 -9.63 16.15 -13.93
N HIS A 283 -10.20 17.05 -13.13
CA HIS A 283 -10.00 18.47 -13.36
C HIS A 283 -8.59 18.84 -12.91
N ARG A 284 -7.68 18.97 -13.89
CA ARG A 284 -6.37 19.61 -13.68
C ARG A 284 -6.58 21.08 -13.31
N THR A 285 -6.65 21.39 -12.03
CA THR A 285 -6.61 22.77 -11.53
C THR A 285 -5.18 23.14 -11.14
N TYR A 286 -4.22 23.02 -12.07
CA TYR A 286 -2.92 23.72 -11.95
C TYR A 286 -2.31 23.85 -13.35
N ARG A 287 -2.58 24.97 -14.03
CA ARG A 287 -1.61 25.59 -14.95
C ARG A 287 -0.90 26.65 -14.11
N GLY A 288 0.26 26.29 -13.56
CA GLY A 288 1.20 27.29 -13.06
C GLY A 288 1.71 28.07 -14.26
N SER A 289 1.43 29.37 -14.26
CA SER A 289 2.06 30.42 -15.06
C SER A 289 3.56 30.47 -14.86
#